data_AF-A0A950HR27-F1
#
_entry.id   AF-A0A950HR27-F1
#
_cell.length_a   1.000
_cell.length_b   1.000
_cell.length_c   1.000
_cell.angle_alpha   90.00
_cell.angle_beta   90.00
_cell.angle_gamma   90.00
#
_symmetry.space_group_name_H-M   'P 1'
#
loop_
_entity.id
_entity.type
_entity.pdbx_description
1 polymer ?
#
loop_
_entity_poly.entity_id
_entity_poly.type
_entity_poly.pdbx_seq_one_letter_code
_entity_poly.pdbx_strand_id
1 'polypeptide(L)' 'VLFYSTEIPELVHLADRVLVFYAGSISAELGGADVSEEAIARAALGSHEPGMPA' A
#
# COMPACT_ATOMS: atom_id res chain seq x y z
N VAL A 1 15.62 0.94 3.67
CA VAL A 1 15.20 1.99 4.62
C VAL A 1 13.77 1.69 5.02
N LEU A 2 13.40 1.87 6.29
CA LEU A 2 12.00 1.77 6.73
C LEU A 2 11.47 3.19 6.93
N PHE A 3 10.50 3.57 6.12
CA PHE A 3 9.84 4.87 6.15
C PHE A 3 8.34 4.63 6.32
N TYR A 4 7.72 5.41 7.19
CA TYR A 4 6.27 5.38 7.44
C TYR A 4 5.73 6.79 7.33
N SER A 5 4.64 6.95 6.59
CA SER A 5 3.87 8.17 6.46
C SER A 5 2.41 7.82 6.29
N THR A 6 1.52 8.74 6.68
CA THR A 6 0.08 8.67 6.40
C THR A 6 -0.31 9.48 5.16
N GLU A 7 0.61 10.30 4.64
CA GLU A 7 0.41 11.07 3.41
C GLU A 7 0.74 10.20 2.20
N ILE A 8 -0.30 9.72 1.50
CA ILE A 8 -0.18 8.83 0.34
C ILE A 8 0.77 9.39 -0.74
N PRO A 9 0.73 10.69 -1.09
CA PRO A 9 1.65 11.24 -2.09
C PRO A 9 3.12 11.07 -1.69
N GLU A 10 3.47 11.15 -0.40
CA GLU A 10 4.86 10.95 0.04
C GLU A 10 5.31 9.50 -0.21
N LEU A 11 4.44 8.53 0.07
CA LEU A 11 4.73 7.11 -0.14
C LEU A 11 4.95 6.81 -1.63
N VAL A 12 4.11 7.39 -2.51
CA VAL A 12 4.22 7.19 -3.97
C VAL A 12 5.53 7.74 -4.54
N HIS A 13 6.00 8.88 -4.04
CA HIS A 13 7.20 9.52 -4.58
C HIS A 13 8.51 9.02 -3.95
N LEU A 14 8.47 8.44 -2.76
CA LEU A 14 9.68 8.12 -1.98
C LEU A 14 9.91 6.61 -1.77
N ALA A 15 8.89 5.77 -1.90
CA ALA A 15 9.00 4.35 -1.59
C ALA A 15 9.04 3.47 -2.84
N ASP A 16 10.02 2.57 -2.90
CA ASP A 16 10.08 1.52 -3.92
C ASP A 16 9.01 0.42 -3.71
N ARG A 17 8.60 0.24 -2.45
CA ARG A 17 7.64 -0.76 -1.97
C ARG A 17 6.80 -0.20 -0.83
N VAL A 18 5.52 -0.52 -0.80
CA VAL A 18 4.57 -0.08 0.24
C VAL A 18 3.82 -1.29 0.79
N LEU A 19 3.84 -1.44 2.12
CA LEU A 19 3.00 -2.39 2.86
C LEU A 19 1.83 -1.61 3.47
N VAL A 20 0.60 -1.97 3.12
CA VAL A 20 -0.59 -1.32 3.67
C VAL A 20 -1.16 -2.17 4.80
N PHE A 21 -1.37 -1.55 5.96
CA PHE A 21 -1.97 -2.20 7.12
C PHE A 21 -3.45 -1.85 7.23
N TYR A 22 -4.29 -2.86 7.38
CA TYR A 22 -5.72 -2.71 7.67
C TYR A 22 -6.19 -3.83 8.60
N ALA A 23 -7.02 -3.48 9.59
CA ALA A 23 -7.61 -4.41 10.56
C ALA A 23 -6.60 -5.36 11.24
N GLY A 24 -5.40 -4.86 11.57
CA GLY A 24 -4.36 -5.64 12.25
C GLY A 24 -3.57 -6.61 11.35
N SER A 25 -3.74 -6.52 10.03
CA SER A 25 -3.04 -7.34 9.04
C SER A 25 -2.50 -6.50 7.89
N ILE A 26 -1.55 -7.04 7.13
CA ILE A 26 -1.11 -6.43 5.87
C ILE A 26 -2.20 -6.73 4.83
N SER A 27 -2.88 -5.69 4.35
CA SER A 27 -3.96 -5.81 3.35
C SER A 27 -3.47 -5.72 1.91
N ALA A 28 -2.26 -5.18 1.68
CA ALA A 28 -1.63 -5.15 0.37
C ALA A 28 -0.11 -5.00 0.49
N GLU A 29 0.60 -5.62 -0.46
CA GLU A 29 2.00 -5.33 -0.75
C GLU A 29 2.09 -4.77 -2.17
N LEU A 30 2.58 -3.55 -2.31
CA LEU A 30 2.71 -2.84 -3.58
C LEU A 30 4.19 -2.62 -3.87
N GLY A 31 4.59 -2.73 -5.14
CA GLY A 31 5.98 -2.51 -5.56
C GLY A 31 6.06 -1.95 -6.97
N GLY A 32 7.10 -1.15 -7.22
CA GLY A 32 7.35 -0.58 -8.55
C GLY A 32 6.15 0.19 -9.10
N ALA A 33 5.63 -0.24 -10.25
CA ALA A 33 4.52 0.43 -10.94
C ALA A 33 3.18 0.33 -10.19
N ASP A 34 3.04 -0.61 -9.25
CA ASP A 34 1.80 -0.80 -8.48
C ASP A 34 1.69 0.19 -7.30
N VAL A 35 2.78 0.91 -6.99
CA VAL A 35 2.77 1.97 -5.98
C VAL A 35 2.10 3.22 -6.57
N SER A 36 0.77 3.29 -6.40
CA SER A 36 -0.06 4.40 -6.86
C SER A 36 -0.97 4.90 -5.75
N GLU A 37 -1.42 6.16 -5.85
CA GLU A 37 -2.32 6.74 -4.86
C GLU A 37 -3.62 5.95 -4.74
N GLU A 38 -4.17 5.51 -5.88
CA GLU A 38 -5.40 4.73 -5.93
C GLU A 38 -5.23 3.35 -5.26
N ALA A 39 -4.16 2.63 -5.57
CA ALA A 39 -3.91 1.30 -4.99
C ALA A 39 -3.73 1.37 -3.47
N ILE A 40 -2.98 2.36 -2.99
CA ILE A 40 -2.75 2.57 -1.55
C ILE A 40 -4.06 2.96 -0.86
N ALA A 41 -4.81 3.91 -1.42
CA ALA A 41 -6.09 4.36 -0.85
C ALA A 41 -7.11 3.22 -0.78
N ARG A 42 -7.24 2.40 -1.84
CA ARG A 42 -8.10 1.22 -1.85
C ARG A 42 -7.71 0.23 -0.75
N ALA A 43 -6.43 -0.10 -0.63
CA ALA A 43 -5.95 -1.04 0.38
C ALA A 43 -6.13 -0.53 1.81
N ALA A 44 -6.00 0.79 2.02
CA ALA A 44 -6.17 1.44 3.33
C ALA A 44 -7.64 1.54 3.75
N LEU A 45 -8.57 1.52 2.79
CA LEU A 45 -10.02 1.47 3.03
C LEU A 45 -10.57 0.04 3.20
N GLY A 46 -9.71 -0.98 3.08
CA GLY A 46 -10.12 -2.40 3.16
C GLY A 46 -10.69 -2.96 1.86
N SER A 47 -10.58 -2.25 0.75
CA SER A 47 -11.07 -2.66 -0.57
C SER A 47 -10.02 -3.50 -1.32
N HIS A 48 -9.74 -4.70 -0.82
CA HIS A 48 -8.85 -5.66 -1.48
C HIS A 48 -9.59 -6.38 -2.62
N GLU A 49 -8.95 -6.56 -3.78
CA GLU A 49 -9.43 -7.52 -4.79
C GLU A 49 -9.13 -8.94 -4.28
N PRO A 50 -10.13 -9.78 -4.00
CA PRO A 50 -9.90 -11.11 -3.46
C PRO A 50 -9.20 -11.97 -4.52
N GLY A 51 -7.89 -12.20 -4.41
CA GLY A 51 -7.23 -13.18 -5.28
C GLY A 51 -5.71 -13.18 -5.45
N MET A 52 -4.91 -12.37 -4.75
CA MET A 52 -3.44 -12.48 -4.86
C MET A 52 -2.88 -13.26 -3.66
N PRO A 53 -2.24 -14.44 -3.85
CA PRO A 53 -1.56 -15.14 -2.78
C PRO A 53 -0.33 -14.35 -2.30
N ALA A 54 -0.08 -14.41 -0.99
CA ALA A 54 1.09 -13.86 -0.30
C ALA A 54 2.41 -14.47 -0.77
#